data_AF-A0A927BMY4-F1
#
_entry.id   AF-A0A927BMY4-F1
#
_cell.length_a   1.000
_cell.length_b   1.000
_cell.length_c   1.000
_cell.angle_alpha   90.00
_cell.angle_beta   90.00
_cell.angle_gamma   90.00
#
_symmetry.space_group_name_H-M   'P 1'
#
loop_
_entity.id
_entity.type
_entity.pdbx_description
1 polymer ?
#
loop_
_entity_poly.entity_id
_entity_poly.type
_entity_poly.pdbx_seq_one_letter_code
_entity_poly.pdbx_strand_id
1 'polypeptide(L)'
;MSRTGKGMLLRNLIVGLGLDPRVNLRLVAGAKPGEHRGYGPICATFFGRRPDRLIALLEGFLKEAYRREAILEEQGRAKFGEMDLDEFPLEILIIDEYKQYANASVRLPDPTDDEGKRTFKACDRIAELLEEIAAFAAALNMTLLISTQDPDANTVPRGYKSNTGARAATRTGGAVQTNAILKDGATGAGMRAHEIPESLPGGAIVDIDGAPGVLIRSYFIEDEKFDGAAEAIRAGLYLREELGRAPGQFVDRIEEYLVEVTGESSSAGGPTGSGRPGRMASATPVERVTVLTHMLDAFAKAGDVDRLRTADLLPLLAALDPGVFGPEALGVERAADGASDQEKKTAAAAYNRAGGRRLAEEIAKVLDGTGRELVTREWSTAPRGRGYYLDELRAAAGLPRNDPCDGPATRRVVAGQGMRRRCDAAADHATASHRPPLVAPPSWPLTCDDVSRRKS
;
A
#
# COMPACT_ATOMS: atom_id res chain seq x y z
N MET A 1 18.71 15.07 19.79
CA MET A 1 19.60 16.02 19.09
C MET A 1 19.31 16.00 17.59
N SER A 2 19.60 17.09 16.88
CA SER A 2 19.52 17.13 15.42
C SER A 2 20.73 16.45 14.76
N ARG A 3 20.57 15.93 13.53
CA ARG A 3 21.64 15.29 12.72
C ARG A 3 22.34 14.07 13.33
N THR A 4 21.69 13.35 14.25
CA THR A 4 22.24 12.11 14.84
C THR A 4 21.98 10.85 14.02
N GLY A 5 21.18 10.97 12.96
CA GLY A 5 20.77 9.83 12.13
C GLY A 5 19.33 9.37 12.33
N LYS A 6 18.52 10.02 13.21
CA LYS A 6 17.09 9.68 13.43
C LYS A 6 16.31 9.64 12.11
N GLY A 7 16.40 10.71 11.32
CA GLY A 7 15.72 10.81 10.03
C GLY A 7 16.17 9.73 9.06
N MET A 8 17.46 9.39 9.06
CA MET A 8 18.01 8.35 8.18
C MET A 8 17.52 6.96 8.58
N LEU A 9 17.55 6.63 9.88
CA LEU A 9 16.99 5.39 10.41
C LEU A 9 15.49 5.26 10.07
N LEU A 10 14.73 6.34 10.26
CA LEU A 10 13.31 6.37 9.91
C LEU A 10 13.08 6.19 8.41
N ARG A 11 13.88 6.82 7.56
CA ARG A 11 13.81 6.66 6.10
C ARG A 11 14.07 5.21 5.69
N ASN A 12 15.08 4.55 6.27
CA ASN A 12 15.35 3.14 6.01
C ASN A 12 14.13 2.27 6.31
N LEU A 13 13.46 2.53 7.43
CA LEU A 13 12.25 1.80 7.81
C LEU A 13 11.10 2.06 6.83
N ILE A 14 10.82 3.33 6.50
CA ILE A 14 9.76 3.71 5.55
C ILE A 14 9.98 3.06 4.19
N VAL A 15 11.21 3.12 3.66
CA VAL A 15 11.55 2.51 2.36
C VAL A 15 11.44 0.99 2.41
N GLY A 16 11.93 0.35 3.47
CA GLY A 16 11.82 -1.11 3.64
C GLY A 16 10.38 -1.59 3.72
N LEU A 17 9.56 -0.97 4.57
CA LEU A 17 8.12 -1.24 4.66
C LEU A 17 7.40 -0.91 3.35
N GLY A 18 7.85 0.14 2.68
CA GLY A 18 7.37 0.57 1.38
C GLY A 18 7.59 -0.42 0.25
N LEU A 19 8.40 -1.47 0.41
CA LEU A 19 8.60 -2.50 -0.61
C LEU A 19 7.68 -3.72 -0.42
N ASP A 20 7.04 -3.89 0.74
CA ASP A 20 6.12 -5.01 0.99
C ASP A 20 4.64 -4.56 0.79
N PRO A 21 3.92 -5.08 -0.23
CA PRO A 21 2.53 -4.71 -0.50
C PRO A 21 1.53 -5.22 0.55
N ARG A 22 1.94 -6.11 1.47
CA ARG A 22 1.14 -6.58 2.62
C ARG A 22 1.20 -5.62 3.80
N VAL A 23 1.95 -4.52 3.68
CA VAL A 23 2.05 -3.46 4.70
C VAL A 23 1.23 -2.23 4.29
N ASN A 24 0.28 -1.88 5.14
CA ASN A 24 -0.42 -0.61 5.12
C ASN A 24 0.36 0.41 5.96
N LEU A 25 1.18 1.21 5.29
CA LEU A 25 1.99 2.23 5.94
C LEU A 25 1.17 3.49 6.20
N ARG A 26 1.13 3.94 7.46
CA ARG A 26 0.48 5.18 7.87
C ARG A 26 1.52 6.11 8.46
N LEU A 27 1.71 7.28 7.84
CA LEU A 27 2.76 8.23 8.20
C LEU A 27 2.16 9.56 8.65
N VAL A 28 2.49 9.95 9.87
CA VAL A 28 2.07 11.22 10.47
C VAL A 28 3.29 12.06 10.76
N ALA A 29 3.42 13.18 10.06
CA ALA A 29 4.58 14.08 10.19
C ALA A 29 4.27 15.23 11.16
N GLY A 30 4.70 15.10 12.42
CA GLY A 30 4.53 16.12 13.46
C GLY A 30 5.28 17.43 13.18
N ALA A 31 6.31 17.38 12.34
CA ALA A 31 7.02 18.55 11.83
C ALA A 31 7.41 18.33 10.36
N LYS A 32 7.53 19.43 9.60
CA LYS A 32 8.07 19.45 8.23
C LYS A 32 7.54 18.32 7.31
N PRO A 33 6.22 18.24 7.08
CA PRO A 33 5.65 17.21 6.20
C PRO A 33 6.23 17.20 4.79
N GLY A 34 6.84 18.30 4.34
CA GLY A 34 7.58 18.36 3.07
C GLY A 34 8.68 17.29 2.94
N GLU A 35 9.37 16.94 4.03
CA GLU A 35 10.44 15.92 4.05
C GLU A 35 9.91 14.49 3.79
N HIS A 36 8.58 14.30 3.90
CA HIS A 36 7.91 13.00 3.77
C HIS A 36 7.03 12.87 2.52
N ARG A 37 6.92 13.93 1.70
CA ARG A 37 6.05 13.95 0.51
C ARG A 37 6.39 12.85 -0.50
N GLY A 38 7.68 12.55 -0.67
CA GLY A 38 8.14 11.50 -1.57
C GLY A 38 7.58 10.11 -1.24
N TYR A 39 7.21 9.85 0.02
CA TYR A 39 6.65 8.57 0.44
C TYR A 39 5.12 8.50 0.33
N GLY A 40 4.45 9.64 0.12
CA GLY A 40 2.98 9.71 0.01
C GLY A 40 2.37 8.59 -0.85
N PRO A 41 2.88 8.31 -2.06
CA PRO A 41 2.30 7.30 -2.95
C PRO A 41 2.19 5.87 -2.40
N ILE A 42 3.05 5.48 -1.44
CA ILE A 42 3.02 4.13 -0.83
C ILE A 42 2.31 4.10 0.53
N CYS A 43 1.89 5.27 1.05
CA CYS A 43 1.24 5.39 2.34
C CYS A 43 -0.28 5.24 2.21
N ALA A 44 -0.85 4.26 2.91
CA ALA A 44 -2.30 4.15 3.11
C ALA A 44 -2.87 5.41 3.76
N THR A 45 -2.09 6.07 4.62
CA THR A 45 -2.42 7.39 5.19
C THR A 45 -1.17 8.24 5.29
N PHE A 46 -1.23 9.49 4.83
CA PHE A 46 -0.17 10.48 5.07
C PHE A 46 -0.74 11.87 5.38
N PHE A 47 -0.34 12.47 6.50
CA PHE A 47 -0.61 13.88 6.78
C PHE A 47 0.41 14.54 7.70
N GLY A 48 0.52 15.87 7.60
CA GLY A 48 1.30 16.69 8.52
C GLY A 48 0.55 17.13 9.78
N ARG A 49 1.27 17.69 10.75
CA ARG A 49 0.79 18.09 12.09
C ARG A 49 -0.64 18.61 12.17
N ARG A 50 -1.55 17.76 12.65
CA ARG A 50 -2.97 18.02 12.94
C ARG A 50 -3.41 17.14 14.11
N PRO A 51 -3.44 17.66 15.36
CA PRO A 51 -3.73 16.83 16.54
C PRO A 51 -5.12 16.18 16.51
N ASP A 52 -6.14 16.92 16.08
CA ASP A 52 -7.49 16.44 15.82
C ASP A 52 -7.53 15.30 14.80
N ARG A 53 -6.81 15.43 13.68
CA ARG A 53 -6.70 14.37 12.68
C ARG A 53 -5.97 13.13 13.20
N LEU A 54 -4.94 13.31 14.03
CA LEU A 54 -4.24 12.19 14.66
C LEU A 54 -5.15 11.44 15.64
N ILE A 55 -5.99 12.15 16.41
CA ILE A 55 -6.99 11.52 17.28
C ILE A 55 -7.95 10.68 16.44
N ALA A 56 -8.53 11.25 15.37
CA ALA A 56 -9.42 10.50 14.48
C ALA A 56 -8.73 9.27 13.85
N LEU A 57 -7.44 9.38 13.48
CA LEU A 57 -6.68 8.24 12.97
C LEU A 57 -6.51 7.15 14.03
N LEU A 58 -6.12 7.53 15.25
CA LEU A 58 -5.93 6.58 16.36
C LEU A 58 -7.25 5.91 16.76
N GLU A 59 -8.37 6.62 16.73
CA GLU A 59 -9.70 6.07 16.97
C GLU A 59 -10.11 5.08 15.87
N GLY A 60 -9.83 5.40 14.61
CA GLY A 60 -10.03 4.45 13.49
C GLY A 60 -9.14 3.21 13.62
N PHE A 61 -7.89 3.40 14.02
CA PHE A 61 -6.93 2.32 14.27
C PHE A 61 -7.42 1.41 15.41
N LEU A 62 -7.91 1.98 16.50
CA LEU A 62 -8.47 1.24 17.62
C LEU A 62 -9.77 0.50 17.24
N LYS A 63 -10.65 1.12 16.45
CA LYS A 63 -11.87 0.48 15.92
C LYS A 63 -11.53 -0.75 15.07
N GLU A 64 -10.51 -0.66 14.22
CA GLU A 64 -10.02 -1.80 13.44
C GLU A 64 -9.38 -2.87 14.33
N ALA A 65 -8.64 -2.48 15.38
CA ALA A 65 -8.10 -3.40 16.37
C ALA A 65 -9.21 -4.21 17.06
N TYR A 66 -10.26 -3.56 17.57
CA TYR A 66 -11.39 -4.28 18.19
C TYR A 66 -12.13 -5.20 17.22
N ARG A 67 -12.26 -4.81 15.94
CA ARG A 67 -12.84 -5.69 14.92
C ARG A 67 -11.99 -6.95 14.70
N ARG A 68 -10.67 -6.77 14.62
CA ARG A 68 -9.68 -7.85 14.47
C ARG A 68 -9.67 -8.79 15.67
N GLU A 69 -9.77 -8.23 16.87
CA GLU A 69 -9.88 -9.00 18.12
C GLU A 69 -11.14 -9.87 18.14
N ALA A 70 -12.31 -9.32 17.82
CA ALA A 70 -13.57 -10.08 17.75
C ALA A 70 -13.47 -11.29 16.80
N ILE A 71 -12.77 -11.13 15.68
CA ILE A 71 -12.54 -12.24 14.73
C ILE A 71 -11.65 -13.33 15.32
N LEU A 72 -10.60 -12.95 16.05
CA LEU A 72 -9.75 -13.92 16.75
C LEU A 72 -10.51 -14.66 17.86
N GLU A 73 -11.38 -13.95 18.59
CA GLU A 73 -12.25 -14.56 19.61
C GLU A 73 -13.21 -15.59 18.99
N GLU A 74 -13.88 -15.24 17.90
CA GLU A 74 -14.75 -16.15 17.14
C GLU A 74 -13.98 -17.39 16.63
N GLN A 75 -12.71 -17.22 16.26
CA GLN A 75 -11.83 -18.30 15.80
C GLN A 75 -11.16 -19.07 16.95
N GLY A 76 -11.28 -18.62 18.20
CA GLY A 76 -10.57 -19.21 19.35
C GLY A 76 -9.04 -19.08 19.27
N ARG A 77 -8.53 -18.03 18.62
CA ARG A 77 -7.09 -17.80 18.40
C ARG A 77 -6.60 -16.62 19.24
N ALA A 78 -5.32 -16.65 19.62
CA ALA A 78 -4.72 -15.59 20.43
C ALA A 78 -4.05 -14.47 19.62
N LYS A 79 -3.75 -14.70 18.34
CA LYS A 79 -3.06 -13.74 17.46
C LYS A 79 -3.19 -14.07 15.99
N PHE A 80 -3.03 -13.06 15.14
CA PHE A 80 -2.73 -13.22 13.73
C PHE A 80 -1.25 -13.53 13.50
N GLY A 81 -0.94 -14.09 12.33
CA GLY A 81 0.40 -14.39 11.85
C GLY A 81 0.51 -14.27 10.34
N GLU A 82 1.60 -14.82 9.79
CA GLU A 82 1.96 -14.69 8.36
C GLU A 82 0.83 -15.13 7.41
N MET A 83 0.11 -16.20 7.77
CA MET A 83 -0.96 -16.75 6.93
C MET A 83 -2.21 -15.86 6.85
N ASP A 84 -2.33 -14.89 7.76
CA ASP A 84 -3.48 -13.99 7.82
C ASP A 84 -3.23 -12.69 7.04
N LEU A 85 -2.02 -12.45 6.53
CA LEU A 85 -1.62 -11.17 5.96
C LEU A 85 -2.39 -10.74 4.71
N ASP A 86 -2.97 -11.69 3.98
CA ASP A 86 -3.79 -11.38 2.80
C ASP A 86 -5.12 -10.72 3.20
N GLU A 87 -5.69 -11.11 4.35
CA GLU A 87 -6.95 -10.57 4.87
C GLU A 87 -6.73 -9.46 5.92
N PHE A 88 -5.73 -9.65 6.78
CA PHE A 88 -5.33 -8.79 7.88
C PHE A 88 -3.88 -8.30 7.69
N PRO A 89 -3.66 -7.39 6.73
CA PRO A 89 -2.34 -6.84 6.45
C PRO A 89 -1.75 -6.14 7.68
N LEU A 90 -0.42 -5.97 7.66
CA LEU A 90 0.30 -5.25 8.69
C LEU A 90 -0.06 -3.77 8.64
N GLU A 91 -0.67 -3.26 9.71
CA GLU A 91 -0.95 -1.85 9.89
C GLU A 91 0.16 -1.20 10.69
N ILE A 92 1.00 -0.38 10.05
CA ILE A 92 2.13 0.29 10.71
C ILE A 92 1.88 1.79 10.74
N LEU A 93 1.60 2.33 11.93
CA LEU A 93 1.46 3.77 12.14
C LEU A 93 2.75 4.36 12.71
N ILE A 94 3.40 5.18 11.89
CA ILE A 94 4.57 5.98 12.23
C ILE A 94 4.15 7.41 12.54
N ILE A 95 4.44 7.87 13.75
CA ILE A 95 4.28 9.27 14.16
C ILE A 95 5.67 9.89 14.30
N ASP A 96 6.10 10.61 13.27
CA ASP A 96 7.37 11.33 13.29
C ASP A 96 7.24 12.64 14.08
N GLU A 97 8.26 12.91 14.88
CA GLU A 97 8.35 14.06 15.78
C GLU A 97 7.15 14.15 16.76
N TYR A 98 6.90 13.07 17.50
CA TYR A 98 5.80 12.93 18.46
C TYR A 98 5.75 14.05 19.51
N LYS A 99 6.90 14.65 19.87
CA LYS A 99 6.97 15.78 20.80
C LYS A 99 6.05 16.94 20.40
N GLN A 100 5.76 17.11 19.11
CA GLN A 100 4.84 18.15 18.61
C GLN A 100 3.37 17.89 18.98
N TYR A 101 3.02 16.63 19.25
CA TYR A 101 1.71 16.19 19.72
C TYR A 101 1.66 16.11 21.24
N ALA A 102 2.71 15.61 21.89
CA ALA A 102 2.84 15.59 23.34
C ALA A 102 2.71 16.99 23.97
N ASN A 103 3.18 18.03 23.25
CA ASN A 103 3.11 19.42 23.69
C ASN A 103 1.95 20.21 23.04
N ALA A 104 1.01 19.55 22.38
CA ALA A 104 -0.11 20.23 21.74
C ALA A 104 -1.08 20.80 22.79
N SER A 105 -1.22 22.12 22.82
CA SER A 105 -2.16 22.83 23.72
C SER A 105 -3.59 22.95 23.17
N VAL A 106 -3.85 22.34 22.00
CA VAL A 106 -5.17 22.36 21.36
C VAL A 106 -6.18 21.69 22.28
N ARG A 107 -7.33 22.35 22.47
CA ARG A 107 -8.47 21.79 23.21
C ARG A 107 -9.58 21.45 22.23
N LEU A 108 -10.17 20.27 22.38
CA LEU A 108 -11.24 19.77 21.54
C LEU A 108 -12.50 19.56 22.38
N PRO A 109 -13.71 19.72 21.80
CA PRO A 109 -14.95 19.40 22.47
C PRO A 109 -14.97 17.94 22.95
N ASP A 110 -15.46 17.71 24.17
CA ASP A 110 -15.69 16.36 24.69
C ASP A 110 -16.95 15.78 24.02
N PRO A 111 -16.86 14.69 23.23
CA PRO A 111 -18.01 14.11 22.56
C PRO A 111 -19.02 13.49 23.53
N THR A 112 -18.65 13.28 24.80
CA THR A 112 -19.55 12.78 25.85
C THR A 112 -20.32 13.88 26.56
N ASP A 113 -20.15 15.14 26.13
CA ASP A 113 -20.80 16.30 26.73
C ASP A 113 -21.86 16.88 25.80
N ASP A 114 -23.12 16.46 26.00
CA ASP A 114 -24.27 16.91 25.20
C ASP A 114 -24.45 18.44 25.21
N GLU A 115 -23.98 19.11 26.27
CA GLU A 115 -24.03 20.57 26.40
C GLU A 115 -22.88 21.30 25.65
N GLY A 116 -21.85 20.58 25.18
CA GLY A 116 -20.72 21.11 24.43
C GLY A 116 -19.81 22.06 25.23
N LYS A 117 -19.85 22.02 26.57
CA LYS A 117 -19.11 22.93 27.45
C LYS A 117 -17.77 22.34 27.87
N ARG A 118 -17.67 21.02 27.97
CA ARG A 118 -16.44 20.31 28.34
C ARG A 118 -15.52 20.16 27.14
N THR A 119 -14.24 20.27 27.41
CA THR A 119 -13.17 20.08 26.43
C THR A 119 -12.06 19.27 27.07
N PHE A 120 -11.32 18.51 26.26
CA PHE A 120 -10.09 17.84 26.66
C PHE A 120 -8.91 18.38 25.87
N LYS A 121 -7.68 18.19 26.36
CA LYS A 121 -6.48 18.56 25.61
C LYS A 121 -6.15 17.45 24.62
N ALA A 122 -5.82 17.82 23.38
CA ALA A 122 -5.48 16.84 22.36
C ALA A 122 -4.28 15.95 22.77
N CYS A 123 -3.27 16.51 23.46
CA CYS A 123 -2.13 15.73 23.94
C CYS A 123 -2.53 14.59 24.89
N ASP A 124 -3.49 14.84 25.80
CA ASP A 124 -3.94 13.88 26.80
C ASP A 124 -4.68 12.72 26.11
N ARG A 125 -5.60 13.04 25.19
CA ARG A 125 -6.34 12.04 24.41
C ARG A 125 -5.45 11.23 23.48
N ILE A 126 -4.45 11.86 22.84
CA ILE A 126 -3.47 11.15 22.02
C ILE A 126 -2.67 10.17 22.88
N ALA A 127 -2.23 10.58 24.07
CA ALA A 127 -1.51 9.70 24.98
C ALA A 127 -2.38 8.50 25.40
N GLU A 128 -3.61 8.72 25.84
CA GLU A 128 -4.57 7.66 26.21
C GLU A 128 -4.74 6.63 25.09
N LEU A 129 -5.00 7.09 23.86
CA LEU A 129 -5.18 6.20 22.70
C LEU A 129 -3.91 5.42 22.36
N LEU A 130 -2.73 6.04 22.44
CA LEU A 130 -1.46 5.34 22.22
C LEU A 130 -1.22 4.26 23.28
N GLU A 131 -1.56 4.51 24.54
CA GLU A 131 -1.42 3.53 25.63
C GLU A 131 -2.36 2.34 25.45
N GLU A 132 -3.62 2.61 25.08
CA GLU A 132 -4.64 1.59 24.82
C GLU A 132 -4.26 0.70 23.63
N ILE A 133 -3.94 1.30 22.48
CA ILE A 133 -3.55 0.54 21.28
C ILE A 133 -2.29 -0.28 21.55
N ALA A 134 -1.28 0.29 22.20
CA ALA A 134 -0.04 -0.42 22.48
C ALA A 134 -0.22 -1.65 23.37
N ALA A 135 -1.28 -1.70 24.20
CA ALA A 135 -1.49 -2.80 25.14
C ALA A 135 -1.79 -4.15 24.46
N PHE A 136 -2.41 -4.16 23.28
CA PHE A 136 -2.88 -5.41 22.65
C PHE A 136 -2.73 -5.49 21.12
N ALA A 137 -2.61 -4.36 20.42
CA ALA A 137 -2.71 -4.33 18.95
C ALA A 137 -1.61 -5.13 18.21
N ALA A 138 -0.47 -5.38 18.84
CA ALA A 138 0.63 -6.18 18.25
C ALA A 138 0.19 -7.61 17.87
N ALA A 139 -0.72 -8.22 18.65
CA ALA A 139 -1.27 -9.54 18.34
C ALA A 139 -2.20 -9.53 17.12
N LEU A 140 -2.60 -8.35 16.64
CA LEU A 140 -3.60 -8.13 15.62
C LEU A 140 -2.99 -7.72 14.27
N ASN A 141 -1.68 -7.93 14.05
CA ASN A 141 -0.94 -7.41 12.90
C ASN A 141 -0.99 -5.87 12.81
N MET A 142 -1.00 -5.18 13.95
CA MET A 142 -1.04 -3.71 14.02
C MET A 142 0.06 -3.19 14.95
N THR A 143 0.79 -2.14 14.56
CA THR A 143 1.92 -1.63 15.34
C THR A 143 2.05 -0.12 15.24
N LEU A 144 2.41 0.49 16.37
CA LEU A 144 2.65 1.92 16.51
C LEU A 144 4.15 2.18 16.69
N LEU A 145 4.68 3.17 15.98
CA LEU A 145 6.02 3.69 16.15
C LEU A 145 5.97 5.20 16.36
N ILE A 146 6.52 5.67 17.48
CA ILE A 146 6.75 7.09 17.71
C ILE A 146 8.23 7.43 17.54
N SER A 147 8.53 8.55 16.91
CA SER A 147 9.89 9.06 16.75
C SER A 147 9.99 10.48 17.32
N THR A 148 11.08 10.80 18.01
CA THR A 148 11.31 12.13 18.59
C THR A 148 12.80 12.44 18.67
N GLN A 149 13.18 13.69 18.46
CA GLN A 149 14.60 14.10 18.54
C GLN A 149 15.05 14.40 19.96
N ASP A 150 14.16 14.82 20.85
CA ASP A 150 14.54 15.30 22.18
C ASP A 150 13.57 14.79 23.24
N PRO A 151 13.55 13.47 23.49
CA PRO A 151 12.70 12.88 24.51
C PRO A 151 13.19 13.27 25.90
N ASP A 152 12.31 13.89 26.67
CA ASP A 152 12.39 13.90 28.12
C ASP A 152 11.50 12.79 28.71
N ALA A 153 11.49 12.66 30.04
CA ALA A 153 10.72 11.63 30.74
C ALA A 153 9.20 11.74 30.51
N ASN A 154 8.69 12.90 30.10
CA ASN A 154 7.27 13.16 29.90
C ASN A 154 6.87 13.14 28.42
N THR A 155 7.83 13.07 27.50
CA THR A 155 7.57 13.12 26.06
C THR A 155 6.91 11.84 25.56
N VAL A 156 7.21 10.68 26.15
CA VAL A 156 6.64 9.38 25.74
C VAL A 156 5.64 8.92 26.80
N PRO A 157 4.38 8.58 26.42
CA PRO A 157 3.39 8.10 27.37
C PRO A 157 3.87 6.85 28.10
N ARG A 158 3.55 6.74 29.39
CA ARG A 158 4.12 5.71 30.26
C ARG A 158 3.60 4.32 29.87
N GLY A 159 2.30 4.21 29.61
CA GLY A 159 1.68 2.95 29.18
C GLY A 159 2.20 2.49 27.82
N TYR A 160 2.45 3.43 26.89
CA TYR A 160 3.07 3.13 25.61
C TYR A 160 4.49 2.60 25.81
N LYS A 161 5.29 3.24 26.67
CA LYS A 161 6.66 2.80 26.97
C LYS A 161 6.67 1.39 27.59
N SER A 162 5.74 1.05 28.47
CA SER A 162 5.69 -0.28 29.11
C SER A 162 5.24 -1.39 28.15
N ASN A 163 4.39 -1.07 27.17
CA ASN A 163 3.82 -2.05 26.26
C ASN A 163 4.61 -2.19 24.94
N THR A 164 5.62 -1.35 24.71
CA THR A 164 6.49 -1.45 23.52
C THR A 164 7.78 -2.20 23.83
N GLY A 165 8.00 -3.29 23.09
CA GLY A 165 9.17 -4.17 23.25
C GLY A 165 10.38 -3.78 22.39
N ALA A 166 10.19 -2.98 21.34
CA ALA A 166 11.26 -2.55 20.43
C ALA A 166 11.58 -1.05 20.60
N ARG A 167 12.86 -0.72 20.78
CA ARG A 167 13.36 0.64 21.00
C ARG A 167 14.66 0.86 20.25
N ALA A 168 14.82 2.06 19.70
CA ALA A 168 16.03 2.46 19.00
C ALA A 168 16.47 3.85 19.46
N ALA A 169 17.71 3.96 19.92
CA ALA A 169 18.33 5.22 20.32
C ALA A 169 19.51 5.54 19.42
N THR A 170 19.37 6.57 18.58
CA THR A 170 20.53 7.24 17.96
C THR A 170 21.31 8.02 19.02
N ARG A 171 22.45 8.61 18.64
CA ARG A 171 23.27 9.41 19.56
C ARG A 171 22.43 10.36 20.42
N THR A 172 22.45 10.20 21.74
CA THR A 172 21.70 11.05 22.69
C THR A 172 22.62 12.05 23.40
N GLY A 173 22.07 13.12 23.97
CA GLY A 173 22.85 14.15 24.66
C GLY A 173 23.41 13.72 26.03
N GLY A 174 22.92 12.62 26.61
CA GLY A 174 23.44 12.08 27.86
C GLY A 174 22.72 10.82 28.33
N ALA A 175 23.20 10.25 29.44
CA ALA A 175 22.66 9.02 30.04
C ALA A 175 21.16 9.10 30.38
N VAL A 176 20.67 10.27 30.81
CA VAL A 176 19.24 10.48 31.09
C VAL A 176 18.38 10.25 29.84
N GLN A 177 18.78 10.80 28.69
CA GLN A 177 18.07 10.62 27.43
C GLN A 177 18.20 9.18 26.90
N THR A 178 19.37 8.55 27.06
CA THR A 178 19.55 7.13 26.75
C THR A 178 18.53 6.26 27.50
N ASN A 179 18.40 6.45 28.81
CA ASN A 179 17.48 5.68 29.64
C ASN A 179 16.00 6.04 29.35
N ALA A 180 15.73 7.30 29.02
CA ALA A 180 14.39 7.74 28.62
C ALA A 180 13.89 6.97 27.37
N ILE A 181 14.77 6.76 26.38
CA ILE A 181 14.44 6.04 25.14
C ILE A 181 14.46 4.52 25.33
N LEU A 182 15.55 3.94 25.86
CA LEU A 182 15.78 2.49 25.84
C LEU A 182 15.12 1.75 27.00
N LYS A 183 15.27 2.25 28.22
CA LYS A 183 14.62 1.82 29.48
C LYS A 183 15.43 2.32 30.66
N ASP A 184 14.80 2.35 31.82
CA ASP A 184 15.49 2.67 33.06
C ASP A 184 16.62 1.64 33.29
N GLY A 185 17.81 2.13 33.65
CA GLY A 185 19.01 1.29 33.83
C GLY A 185 19.73 0.88 32.54
N ALA A 186 19.26 1.25 31.34
CA ALA A 186 19.89 0.87 30.06
C ALA A 186 21.38 1.22 30.00
N THR A 187 21.76 2.42 30.47
CA THR A 187 23.15 2.88 30.54
C THR A 187 24.03 1.96 31.39
N GLY A 188 23.51 1.47 32.52
CA GLY A 188 24.20 0.53 33.41
C GLY A 188 24.32 -0.87 32.81
N ALA A 189 23.33 -1.26 31.99
CA ALA A 189 23.35 -2.49 31.19
C ALA A 189 24.20 -2.40 29.91
N GLY A 190 25.01 -1.34 29.74
CA GLY A 190 25.93 -1.19 28.62
C GLY A 190 25.33 -0.56 27.36
N MET A 191 24.04 -0.25 27.35
CA MET A 191 23.36 0.39 26.21
C MET A 191 23.54 1.91 26.26
N ARG A 192 24.75 2.39 25.97
CA ARG A 192 25.15 3.80 26.16
C ARG A 192 25.04 4.61 24.86
N ALA A 193 23.81 4.96 24.46
CA ALA A 193 23.58 5.68 23.21
C ALA A 193 24.23 7.08 23.17
N HIS A 194 24.49 7.70 24.32
CA HIS A 194 25.23 8.95 24.44
C HIS A 194 26.74 8.81 24.18
N GLU A 195 27.29 7.59 24.19
CA GLU A 195 28.69 7.31 23.88
C GLU A 195 28.90 6.97 22.38
N ILE A 196 27.84 6.93 21.56
CA ILE A 196 27.97 6.74 20.11
C ILE A 196 28.79 7.90 19.53
N PRO A 197 29.92 7.63 18.85
CA PRO A 197 30.82 8.68 18.39
C PRO A 197 30.19 9.50 17.26
N GLU A 198 30.54 10.78 17.18
CA GLU A 198 30.08 11.68 16.10
C GLU A 198 30.53 11.21 14.71
N SER A 199 31.66 10.50 14.64
CA SER A 199 32.19 9.90 13.43
C SER A 199 31.34 8.73 12.90
N LEU A 200 30.32 8.27 13.64
CA LEU A 200 29.40 7.21 13.24
C LEU A 200 27.99 7.76 12.97
N PRO A 201 27.79 8.53 11.88
CA PRO A 201 26.46 9.00 11.52
C PRO A 201 25.55 7.82 11.17
N GLY A 202 24.30 7.89 11.63
CA GLY A 202 23.33 6.81 11.46
C GLY A 202 23.50 5.66 12.45
N GLY A 203 24.46 5.75 13.37
CA GLY A 203 24.63 4.81 14.47
C GLY A 203 23.46 4.84 15.45
N ALA A 204 22.96 3.67 15.84
CA ALA A 204 21.88 3.52 16.80
C ALA A 204 22.06 2.26 17.64
N ILE A 205 21.70 2.32 18.92
CA ILE A 205 21.51 1.12 19.75
C ILE A 205 20.05 0.69 19.62
N VAL A 206 19.84 -0.58 19.29
CA VAL A 206 18.52 -1.19 19.13
C VAL A 206 18.35 -2.29 20.18
N ASP A 207 17.26 -2.20 20.93
CA ASP A 207 16.83 -3.13 21.98
C ASP A 207 15.46 -3.68 21.58
N ILE A 208 15.34 -4.98 21.30
CA ILE A 208 14.10 -5.61 20.84
C ILE A 208 13.80 -6.80 21.74
N ASP A 209 12.62 -6.78 22.37
CA ASP A 209 11.99 -7.91 23.05
C ASP A 209 12.91 -8.68 24.02
N GLY A 210 13.70 -7.93 24.80
CA GLY A 210 14.59 -8.49 25.82
C GLY A 210 15.90 -9.07 25.26
N ALA A 211 16.14 -8.98 23.95
CA ALA A 211 17.44 -9.25 23.37
C ALA A 211 18.49 -8.23 23.86
N PRO A 212 19.78 -8.61 23.94
CA PRO A 212 20.85 -7.66 24.23
C PRO A 212 20.83 -6.51 23.22
N GLY A 213 20.93 -5.27 23.71
CA GLY A 213 20.97 -4.10 22.83
C GLY A 213 22.18 -4.16 21.89
N VAL A 214 21.93 -3.97 20.59
CA VAL A 214 22.96 -4.06 19.54
C VAL A 214 23.22 -2.69 18.92
N LEU A 215 24.48 -2.34 18.73
CA LEU A 215 24.87 -1.19 17.92
C LEU A 215 24.73 -1.53 16.43
N ILE A 216 23.85 -0.80 15.74
CA ILE A 216 23.66 -0.87 14.30
C ILE A 216 24.02 0.46 13.63
N ARG A 217 24.12 0.44 12.30
CA ARG A 217 24.23 1.65 11.48
C ARG A 217 23.20 1.59 10.36
N SER A 218 22.38 2.64 10.24
CA SER A 218 21.44 2.80 9.13
C SER A 218 22.16 3.01 7.79
N TYR A 219 21.55 2.60 6.69
CA TYR A 219 22.06 2.95 5.36
C TYR A 219 21.86 4.44 5.11
N PHE A 220 22.79 5.04 4.38
CA PHE A 220 22.62 6.40 3.90
C PHE A 220 21.77 6.39 2.63
N ILE A 221 20.62 7.04 2.68
CA ILE A 221 19.72 7.25 1.55
C ILE A 221 19.66 8.77 1.33
N GLU A 222 20.35 9.20 0.30
CA GLU A 222 20.53 10.60 -0.08
C GLU A 222 19.19 11.25 -0.48
N ASP A 223 19.02 12.53 -0.17
CA ASP A 223 17.79 13.30 -0.46
C ASP A 223 18.00 14.78 -0.74
N GLU A 224 19.24 15.28 -0.66
CA GLU A 224 19.53 16.69 -0.91
C GLU A 224 19.77 16.94 -2.40
N LYS A 225 20.53 16.07 -3.06
CA LYS A 225 20.91 16.20 -4.48
C LYS A 225 20.10 15.30 -5.40
N PHE A 226 19.78 14.10 -4.93
CA PHE A 226 19.06 13.05 -5.62
C PHE A 226 18.05 12.49 -4.62
N ASP A 227 16.81 12.27 -5.05
CA ASP A 227 15.87 11.51 -4.21
C ASP A 227 16.24 10.02 -4.26
N GLY A 228 17.17 9.62 -3.39
CA GLY A 228 17.69 8.26 -3.31
C GLY A 228 16.64 7.24 -2.86
N ALA A 229 15.50 7.69 -2.34
CA ALA A 229 14.38 6.80 -2.04
C ALA A 229 13.48 6.58 -3.27
N ALA A 230 13.47 7.48 -4.26
CA ALA A 230 12.49 7.48 -5.34
C ALA A 230 12.38 6.17 -6.11
N GLU A 231 13.50 5.50 -6.44
CA GLU A 231 13.45 4.21 -7.16
C GLU A 231 12.79 3.11 -6.33
N ALA A 232 13.13 3.03 -5.04
CA ALA A 232 12.53 2.05 -4.13
C ALA A 232 11.05 2.34 -3.89
N ILE A 233 10.67 3.61 -3.77
CA ILE A 233 9.26 4.01 -3.64
C ILE A 233 8.47 3.67 -4.92
N ARG A 234 9.04 3.91 -6.11
CA ARG A 234 8.40 3.50 -7.37
C ARG A 234 8.24 1.99 -7.48
N ALA A 235 9.27 1.22 -7.11
CA ALA A 235 9.18 -0.24 -7.09
C ALA A 235 8.09 -0.74 -6.12
N GLY A 236 8.02 -0.14 -4.93
CA GLY A 236 7.00 -0.43 -3.94
C GLY A 236 5.58 -0.07 -4.37
N LEU A 237 5.42 1.05 -5.07
CA LEU A 237 4.15 1.46 -5.67
C LEU A 237 3.73 0.49 -6.79
N TYR A 238 4.65 0.15 -7.69
CA TYR A 238 4.39 -0.80 -8.78
C TYR A 238 3.88 -2.14 -8.24
N LEU A 239 4.57 -2.73 -7.25
CA LEU A 239 4.14 -3.99 -6.62
C LEU A 239 2.75 -3.89 -5.98
N ARG A 240 2.42 -2.73 -5.40
CA ARG A 240 1.11 -2.47 -4.83
C ARG A 240 0.04 -2.35 -5.92
N GLU A 241 0.31 -1.63 -6.99
CA GLU A 241 -0.62 -1.47 -8.10
C GLU A 241 -0.95 -2.82 -8.76
N GLU A 242 0.06 -3.65 -9.01
CA GLU A 242 -0.10 -4.99 -9.59
C GLU A 242 -0.97 -5.91 -8.71
N LEU A 243 -0.95 -5.71 -7.39
CA LEU A 243 -1.72 -6.52 -6.44
C LEU A 243 -3.02 -5.86 -5.97
N GLY A 244 -3.39 -4.69 -6.51
CA GLY A 244 -4.56 -3.93 -6.05
C GLY A 244 -4.44 -3.44 -4.60
N ARG A 245 -3.21 -3.23 -4.14
CA ARG A 245 -2.84 -2.81 -2.77
C ARG A 245 -2.34 -1.36 -2.70
N ALA A 246 -2.37 -0.60 -3.79
CA ALA A 246 -2.01 0.82 -3.73
C ALA A 246 -3.06 1.59 -2.91
N PRO A 247 -2.71 2.73 -2.28
CA PRO A 247 -3.68 3.53 -1.56
C PRO A 247 -4.90 3.86 -2.45
N GLY A 248 -6.10 3.50 -1.97
CA GLY A 248 -7.36 3.65 -2.71
C GLY A 248 -7.76 2.46 -3.60
N GLN A 249 -6.95 1.41 -3.73
CA GLN A 249 -7.29 0.19 -4.48
C GLN A 249 -7.82 -0.96 -3.62
N PHE A 250 -7.78 -0.82 -2.30
CA PHE A 250 -8.27 -1.81 -1.35
C PHE A 250 -9.22 -1.19 -0.32
N VAL A 251 -9.98 -2.04 0.36
CA VAL A 251 -10.84 -1.64 1.47
C VAL A 251 -9.99 -1.24 2.67
N ASP A 252 -9.86 0.07 2.92
CA ASP A 252 -9.17 0.62 4.07
C ASP A 252 -10.20 1.12 5.10
N ARG A 253 -10.54 0.25 6.05
CA ARG A 253 -11.53 0.55 7.12
C ARG A 253 -11.13 1.72 8.01
N ILE A 254 -9.83 1.99 8.17
CA ILE A 254 -9.34 3.12 8.95
C ILE A 254 -9.51 4.42 8.16
N GLU A 255 -9.23 4.40 6.86
CA GLU A 255 -9.48 5.56 5.99
C GLU A 255 -10.99 5.82 5.79
N GLU A 256 -11.81 4.77 5.68
CA GLU A 256 -13.28 4.89 5.66
C GLU A 256 -13.78 5.61 6.91
N TYR A 257 -13.32 5.19 8.09
CA TYR A 257 -13.64 5.86 9.35
C TYR A 257 -13.17 7.31 9.36
N LEU A 258 -11.94 7.57 8.90
CA LEU A 258 -11.42 8.92 8.82
C LEU A 258 -12.29 9.82 7.94
N VAL A 259 -12.69 9.35 6.75
CA VAL A 259 -13.57 10.11 5.86
C VAL A 259 -14.94 10.31 6.49
N GLU A 260 -15.50 9.28 7.15
CA GLU A 260 -16.78 9.36 7.85
C GLU A 260 -16.79 10.47 8.91
N VAL A 261 -15.79 10.52 9.79
CA VAL A 261 -15.79 11.44 10.95
C VAL A 261 -15.26 12.84 10.63
N THR A 262 -14.53 13.02 9.53
CA THR A 262 -13.92 14.31 9.18
C THR A 262 -14.38 14.91 7.85
N GLY A 263 -14.97 14.10 6.98
CA GLY A 263 -15.26 14.47 5.59
C GLY A 263 -14.01 14.63 4.70
N GLU A 264 -12.82 14.29 5.17
CA GLU A 264 -11.56 14.48 4.44
C GLU A 264 -10.75 13.19 4.36
N SER A 265 -10.13 12.95 3.21
CA SER A 265 -9.21 11.83 2.98
C SER A 265 -7.77 12.23 3.27
N SER A 266 -7.00 11.27 3.79
CA SER A 266 -5.54 11.35 3.94
C SER A 266 -4.82 10.25 3.16
N SER A 267 -5.55 9.47 2.37
CA SER A 267 -4.98 8.46 1.48
C SER A 267 -3.91 9.07 0.57
N ALA A 268 -2.74 8.42 0.50
CA ALA A 268 -1.57 8.87 -0.25
C ALA A 268 -1.12 10.33 -0.02
N GLY A 269 -1.49 10.97 1.10
CA GLY A 269 -1.16 12.38 1.35
C GLY A 269 -2.30 13.37 1.10
N GLY A 270 -3.52 12.88 0.86
CA GLY A 270 -4.68 13.67 0.46
C GLY A 270 -4.67 14.05 -1.03
N PRO A 271 -5.57 14.93 -1.48
CA PRO A 271 -5.80 15.19 -2.92
C PRO A 271 -4.59 15.69 -3.73
N THR A 272 -3.56 16.18 -3.05
CA THR A 272 -2.34 16.75 -3.66
C THR A 272 -1.08 15.95 -3.32
N GLY A 273 -1.19 14.85 -2.57
CA GLY A 273 -0.05 14.11 -2.03
C GLY A 273 0.83 14.91 -1.05
N SER A 274 0.42 16.13 -0.69
CA SER A 274 1.26 17.06 0.09
C SER A 274 1.26 16.81 1.59
N GLY A 275 0.50 15.82 2.06
CA GLY A 275 0.22 15.58 3.47
C GLY A 275 -0.83 16.54 4.04
N ARG A 276 -1.68 17.10 3.17
CA ARG A 276 -2.82 17.93 3.56
C ARG A 276 -4.09 17.13 3.28
N PRO A 277 -4.82 16.74 4.34
CA PRO A 277 -6.13 16.12 4.17
C PRO A 277 -7.04 17.04 3.36
N GLY A 278 -7.97 16.44 2.63
CA GLY A 278 -8.97 17.19 1.89
C GLY A 278 -10.08 16.30 1.40
N ARG A 279 -11.20 16.93 1.05
CA ARG A 279 -12.28 16.23 0.34
C ARG A 279 -11.71 15.65 -0.95
N MET A 280 -11.83 14.33 -1.09
CA MET A 280 -11.77 13.74 -2.42
C MET A 280 -12.88 14.44 -3.23
N ALA A 281 -12.56 15.02 -4.37
CA ALA A 281 -13.60 15.37 -5.33
C ALA A 281 -14.41 14.08 -5.55
N SER A 282 -15.68 14.09 -5.15
CA SER A 282 -16.61 12.96 -5.06
C SER A 282 -15.98 11.62 -5.47
N ALA A 283 -15.67 10.78 -4.47
CA ALA A 283 -15.34 9.38 -4.70
C ALA A 283 -16.57 8.65 -5.25
N THR A 284 -16.88 8.86 -6.53
CA THR A 284 -17.17 7.72 -7.39
C THR A 284 -15.87 6.92 -7.42
N PRO A 285 -15.87 5.59 -7.20
CA PRO A 285 -14.67 4.80 -7.37
C PRO A 285 -14.11 5.18 -8.74
N VAL A 286 -12.93 5.80 -8.76
CA VAL A 286 -12.22 5.96 -10.01
C VAL A 286 -11.58 4.60 -10.25
N GLU A 287 -12.41 3.61 -10.65
CA GLU A 287 -12.11 3.00 -11.93
C GLU A 287 -11.80 4.19 -12.82
N ARG A 288 -10.54 4.42 -13.17
CA ARG A 288 -10.28 5.35 -14.27
C ARG A 288 -11.08 4.72 -15.40
N VAL A 289 -12.24 5.29 -15.70
CA VAL A 289 -13.06 4.82 -16.81
C VAL A 289 -12.24 5.19 -18.03
N THR A 290 -11.35 4.29 -18.38
CA THR A 290 -10.44 4.44 -19.50
C THR A 290 -11.22 4.07 -20.74
N VAL A 291 -10.65 4.38 -21.89
CA VAL A 291 -11.19 3.86 -23.14
C VAL A 291 -11.28 2.33 -23.12
N LEU A 292 -10.39 1.62 -22.42
CA LEU A 292 -10.44 0.16 -22.29
C LEU A 292 -11.65 -0.29 -21.47
N THR A 293 -11.97 0.42 -20.38
CA THR A 293 -13.17 0.18 -19.56
C THR A 293 -14.44 0.40 -20.38
N HIS A 294 -14.54 1.53 -21.09
CA HIS A 294 -15.68 1.78 -21.99
C HIS A 294 -15.79 0.75 -23.12
N MET A 295 -14.66 0.26 -23.63
CA MET A 295 -14.66 -0.82 -24.61
C MET A 295 -15.22 -2.11 -23.99
N LEU A 296 -14.79 -2.49 -22.78
CA LEU A 296 -15.32 -3.68 -22.08
C LEU A 296 -16.84 -3.57 -21.85
N ASP A 297 -17.32 -2.39 -21.42
CA ASP A 297 -18.75 -2.13 -21.27
C ASP A 297 -19.51 -2.19 -22.59
N ALA A 298 -18.91 -1.72 -23.69
CA ALA A 298 -19.48 -1.84 -25.02
C ALA A 298 -19.56 -3.30 -25.48
N PHE A 299 -18.55 -4.12 -25.19
CA PHE A 299 -18.59 -5.57 -25.43
C PHE A 299 -19.70 -6.25 -24.61
N ALA A 300 -19.84 -5.91 -23.33
CA ALA A 300 -20.91 -6.42 -22.48
C ALA A 300 -22.30 -6.02 -23.02
N LYS A 301 -22.48 -4.76 -23.43
CA LYS A 301 -23.72 -4.28 -24.07
C LYS A 301 -24.03 -4.99 -25.40
N ALA A 302 -23.00 -5.45 -26.11
CA ALA A 302 -23.16 -6.26 -27.32
C ALA A 302 -23.41 -7.76 -27.03
N GLY A 303 -23.50 -8.16 -25.76
CA GLY A 303 -23.73 -9.54 -25.35
C GLY A 303 -22.44 -10.38 -25.25
N ASP A 304 -21.31 -9.76 -24.88
CA ASP A 304 -20.01 -10.42 -24.71
C ASP A 304 -19.54 -11.20 -25.94
N VAL A 305 -19.77 -10.64 -27.13
CA VAL A 305 -19.29 -11.22 -28.38
C VAL A 305 -17.76 -11.27 -28.42
N ASP A 306 -17.18 -12.31 -29.01
CA ASP A 306 -15.71 -12.47 -29.07
C ASP A 306 -14.99 -11.32 -29.79
N ARG A 307 -15.71 -10.59 -30.65
CA ARG A 307 -15.16 -9.52 -31.49
C ARG A 307 -16.19 -8.46 -31.90
N LEU A 308 -15.77 -7.20 -31.98
CA LEU A 308 -16.59 -6.07 -32.42
C LEU A 308 -15.89 -5.21 -33.48
N ARG A 309 -16.59 -4.89 -34.57
CA ARG A 309 -16.07 -3.95 -35.59
C ARG A 309 -16.02 -2.55 -34.99
N THR A 310 -15.04 -1.75 -35.40
CA THR A 310 -14.94 -0.35 -34.96
C THR A 310 -16.23 0.43 -35.25
N ALA A 311 -16.89 0.16 -36.38
CA ALA A 311 -18.15 0.81 -36.74
C ALA A 311 -19.34 0.44 -35.83
N ASP A 312 -19.33 -0.75 -35.21
CA ASP A 312 -20.36 -1.18 -34.26
C ASP A 312 -20.00 -0.74 -32.83
N LEU A 313 -18.71 -0.66 -32.53
CA LEU A 313 -18.17 -0.22 -31.23
C LEU A 313 -18.37 1.28 -31.00
N LEU A 314 -18.13 2.13 -32.00
CA LEU A 314 -18.18 3.59 -31.84
C LEU A 314 -19.56 4.13 -31.40
N PRO A 315 -20.71 3.64 -31.90
CA PRO A 315 -22.01 4.03 -31.36
C PRO A 315 -22.19 3.67 -29.89
N LEU A 316 -21.68 2.51 -29.45
CA LEU A 316 -21.74 2.08 -28.05
C LEU A 316 -20.85 2.96 -27.17
N LEU A 317 -19.65 3.29 -27.64
CA LEU A 317 -18.74 4.22 -26.97
C LEU A 317 -19.32 5.63 -26.88
N ALA A 318 -19.98 6.14 -27.93
CA ALA A 318 -20.64 7.44 -27.88
C ALA A 318 -21.86 7.47 -26.96
N ALA A 319 -22.52 6.33 -26.73
CA ALA A 319 -23.57 6.21 -25.73
C ALA A 319 -23.03 6.15 -24.29
N LEU A 320 -21.80 5.66 -24.10
CA LEU A 320 -21.11 5.61 -22.80
C LEU A 320 -20.44 6.96 -22.47
N ASP A 321 -19.77 7.55 -23.46
CA ASP A 321 -19.02 8.80 -23.35
C ASP A 321 -19.23 9.69 -24.60
N PRO A 322 -20.35 10.45 -24.63
CA PRO A 322 -20.66 11.35 -25.72
C PRO A 322 -19.67 12.54 -25.80
N GLY A 323 -19.00 12.88 -24.70
CA GLY A 323 -18.03 13.98 -24.64
C GLY A 323 -16.72 13.71 -25.37
N VAL A 324 -16.39 12.42 -25.58
CA VAL A 324 -15.19 11.99 -26.30
C VAL A 324 -15.52 11.40 -27.67
N PHE A 325 -16.54 10.52 -27.74
CA PHE A 325 -16.86 9.76 -28.95
C PHE A 325 -18.11 10.25 -29.67
N GLY A 326 -18.83 11.24 -29.14
CA GLY A 326 -20.00 11.81 -29.79
C GLY A 326 -19.64 12.55 -31.10
N PRO A 327 -20.56 12.63 -32.08
CA PRO A 327 -20.33 13.36 -33.33
C PRO A 327 -19.86 14.80 -33.14
N GLU A 328 -20.44 15.52 -32.17
CA GLU A 328 -20.05 16.89 -31.83
C GLU A 328 -18.60 16.98 -31.30
N ALA A 329 -18.23 16.09 -30.37
CA ALA A 329 -16.87 16.00 -29.82
C ALA A 329 -15.82 15.65 -30.88
N LEU A 330 -16.23 14.86 -31.88
CA LEU A 330 -15.39 14.47 -33.01
C LEU A 330 -15.39 15.52 -34.15
N GLY A 331 -16.15 16.61 -34.02
CA GLY A 331 -16.24 17.66 -35.03
C GLY A 331 -16.87 17.19 -36.35
N VAL A 332 -17.80 16.23 -36.30
CA VAL A 332 -18.50 15.69 -37.46
C VAL A 332 -20.00 15.96 -37.39
N GLU A 333 -20.57 16.44 -38.49
CA GLU A 333 -22.00 16.72 -38.57
C GLU A 333 -22.82 15.43 -38.69
N ARG A 334 -23.97 15.39 -38.00
CA ARG A 334 -24.96 14.33 -38.19
C ARG A 334 -25.74 14.60 -39.47
N ALA A 335 -26.15 13.54 -40.16
CA ALA A 335 -27.07 13.68 -41.29
C ALA A 335 -28.39 14.28 -40.79
N ALA A 336 -28.90 15.28 -41.51
CA ALA A 336 -30.16 15.93 -41.18
C ALA A 336 -31.35 14.96 -41.28
N ASP A 337 -32.41 15.23 -40.53
CA ASP A 337 -33.68 14.52 -40.66
C ASP A 337 -34.24 14.73 -42.09
N GLY A 338 -34.40 13.62 -42.83
CA GLY A 338 -34.79 13.64 -44.24
C GLY A 338 -33.64 13.60 -45.25
N ALA A 339 -32.38 13.51 -44.80
CA ALA A 339 -31.22 13.35 -45.68
C ALA A 339 -31.32 12.09 -46.57
N SER A 340 -30.80 12.19 -47.79
CA SER A 340 -30.70 11.09 -48.73
C SER A 340 -29.81 9.96 -48.19
N ASP A 341 -29.98 8.75 -48.72
CA ASP A 341 -29.15 7.60 -48.35
C ASP A 341 -27.66 7.85 -48.58
N GLN A 342 -27.32 8.65 -49.60
CA GLN A 342 -25.94 8.99 -49.91
C GLN A 342 -25.34 9.94 -48.87
N GLU A 343 -26.12 10.92 -48.40
CA GLU A 343 -25.71 11.85 -47.34
C GLU A 343 -25.54 11.12 -45.99
N LYS A 344 -26.48 10.23 -45.66
CA LYS A 344 -26.39 9.37 -44.46
C LYS A 344 -25.13 8.49 -44.47
N LYS A 345 -24.82 7.87 -45.60
CA LYS A 345 -23.59 7.08 -45.77
C LYS A 345 -22.34 7.94 -45.64
N THR A 346 -22.36 9.15 -46.17
CA THR A 346 -21.23 10.08 -46.11
C THR A 346 -20.97 10.54 -44.67
N ALA A 347 -22.02 10.91 -43.93
CA ALA A 347 -21.92 11.28 -42.52
C ALA A 347 -21.42 10.11 -41.65
N ALA A 348 -21.95 8.90 -41.87
CA ALA A 348 -21.50 7.70 -41.16
C ALA A 348 -20.03 7.37 -41.44
N ALA A 349 -19.57 7.54 -42.69
CA ALA A 349 -18.17 7.32 -43.06
C ALA A 349 -17.23 8.36 -42.43
N ALA A 350 -17.66 9.62 -42.34
CA ALA A 350 -16.91 10.68 -41.66
C ALA A 350 -16.79 10.39 -40.16
N TYR A 351 -17.90 10.03 -39.51
CA TYR A 351 -17.94 9.65 -38.11
C TYR A 351 -17.04 8.45 -37.80
N ASN A 352 -17.12 7.37 -38.57
CA ASN A 352 -16.28 6.19 -38.37
C ASN A 352 -14.78 6.50 -38.50
N ARG A 353 -14.41 7.41 -39.41
CA ARG A 353 -13.01 7.78 -39.62
C ARG A 353 -12.47 8.65 -38.49
N ALA A 354 -13.24 9.64 -38.03
CA ALA A 354 -12.87 10.51 -36.91
C ALA A 354 -12.86 9.74 -35.58
N GLY A 355 -13.92 8.96 -35.31
CA GLY A 355 -14.04 8.14 -34.12
C GLY A 355 -12.97 7.06 -34.03
N GLY A 356 -12.66 6.39 -35.15
CA GLY A 356 -11.60 5.38 -35.19
C GLY A 356 -10.22 5.97 -34.89
N ARG A 357 -9.93 7.19 -35.35
CA ARG A 357 -8.69 7.90 -35.01
C ARG A 357 -8.63 8.27 -33.53
N ARG A 358 -9.69 8.88 -33.01
CA ARG A 358 -9.79 9.24 -31.59
C ARG A 358 -9.63 8.01 -30.69
N LEU A 359 -10.30 6.90 -31.04
CA LEU A 359 -10.20 5.64 -30.32
C LEU A 359 -8.75 5.13 -30.26
N ALA A 360 -8.03 5.15 -31.38
CA ALA A 360 -6.63 4.74 -31.40
C ALA A 360 -5.73 5.66 -30.55
N GLU A 361 -5.98 6.98 -30.57
CA GLU A 361 -5.26 7.95 -29.73
C GLU A 361 -5.50 7.71 -28.24
N GLU A 362 -6.75 7.51 -27.81
CA GLU A 362 -7.06 7.24 -26.40
C GLU A 362 -6.50 5.88 -25.95
N ILE A 363 -6.51 4.85 -26.81
CA ILE A 363 -5.88 3.55 -26.50
C ILE A 363 -4.38 3.73 -26.31
N ALA A 364 -3.71 4.46 -27.22
CA ALA A 364 -2.28 4.71 -27.12
C ALA A 364 -1.92 5.47 -25.83
N LYS A 365 -2.70 6.47 -25.44
CA LYS A 365 -2.50 7.20 -24.17
C LYS A 365 -2.63 6.31 -22.94
N VAL A 366 -3.60 5.41 -22.92
CA VAL A 366 -3.86 4.52 -21.78
C VAL A 366 -2.82 3.40 -21.69
N LEU A 367 -2.28 2.95 -22.82
CA LEU A 367 -1.27 1.88 -22.87
C LEU A 367 0.17 2.38 -22.80
N ASP A 368 0.41 3.69 -22.91
CA ASP A 368 1.75 4.28 -22.82
C ASP A 368 2.46 3.90 -21.51
N GLY A 369 3.70 3.42 -21.63
CA GLY A 369 4.49 2.94 -20.50
C GLY A 369 4.06 1.61 -19.86
N THR A 370 2.98 0.97 -20.34
CA THR A 370 2.46 -0.28 -19.71
C THR A 370 3.07 -1.56 -20.26
N GLY A 371 3.75 -1.51 -21.42
CA GLY A 371 4.25 -2.70 -22.12
C GLY A 371 3.16 -3.60 -22.73
N ARG A 372 1.89 -3.22 -22.61
CA ARG A 372 0.73 -3.92 -23.18
C ARG A 372 0.35 -3.30 -24.51
N GLU A 373 -0.21 -4.10 -25.41
CA GLU A 373 -0.64 -3.67 -26.74
C GLU A 373 -2.07 -4.08 -27.04
N LEU A 374 -2.79 -3.22 -27.78
CA LEU A 374 -4.09 -3.52 -28.35
C LEU A 374 -4.12 -3.08 -29.81
N VAL A 375 -4.24 -4.04 -30.72
CA VAL A 375 -4.20 -3.80 -32.16
C VAL A 375 -5.54 -4.10 -32.82
N THR A 376 -5.87 -3.33 -33.84
CA THR A 376 -7.05 -3.62 -34.67
C THR A 376 -6.76 -4.77 -35.64
N ARG A 377 -7.73 -5.67 -35.81
CA ARG A 377 -7.66 -6.82 -36.73
C ARG A 377 -8.67 -6.68 -37.85
N GLU A 378 -8.31 -7.12 -39.05
CA GLU A 378 -9.21 -7.19 -40.21
C GLU A 378 -9.75 -8.61 -40.38
N TRP A 379 -11.06 -8.73 -40.58
CA TRP A 379 -11.76 -10.01 -40.71
C TRP A 379 -12.36 -10.17 -42.10
N SER A 380 -12.02 -11.28 -42.75
CA SER A 380 -12.57 -11.70 -44.05
C SER A 380 -13.87 -12.51 -43.93
N THR A 381 -14.16 -13.05 -42.73
CA THR A 381 -15.39 -13.78 -42.40
C THR A 381 -16.44 -12.86 -41.77
N ALA A 382 -17.73 -13.16 -41.99
CA ALA A 382 -18.81 -12.32 -41.48
C ALA A 382 -18.84 -12.26 -39.93
N PRO A 383 -19.13 -11.09 -39.33
CA PRO A 383 -19.26 -9.79 -39.98
C PRO A 383 -17.89 -9.27 -40.43
N ARG A 384 -17.76 -8.96 -41.74
CA ARG A 384 -16.53 -8.45 -42.33
C ARG A 384 -16.25 -7.04 -41.83
N GLY A 385 -14.99 -6.73 -41.58
CA GLY A 385 -14.55 -5.39 -41.19
C GLY A 385 -13.29 -5.40 -40.34
N ARG A 386 -12.92 -4.21 -39.84
CA ARG A 386 -11.80 -4.00 -38.93
C ARG A 386 -12.31 -3.71 -37.52
N GLY A 387 -11.70 -4.29 -36.50
CA GLY A 387 -12.19 -4.20 -35.12
C GLY A 387 -11.23 -4.76 -34.08
N TYR A 388 -11.77 -5.10 -32.91
CA TYR A 388 -11.02 -5.62 -31.75
C TYR A 388 -11.58 -6.95 -31.29
N TYR A 389 -10.74 -7.79 -30.69
CA TYR A 389 -11.13 -9.01 -29.98
C TYR A 389 -11.30 -8.74 -28.49
N LEU A 390 -12.30 -9.38 -27.86
CA LEU A 390 -12.56 -9.24 -26.42
C LEU A 390 -11.39 -9.74 -25.57
N ASP A 391 -10.75 -10.85 -25.95
CA ASP A 391 -9.62 -11.40 -25.20
C ASP A 391 -8.34 -10.54 -25.32
N GLU A 392 -8.09 -9.97 -26.49
CA GLU A 392 -6.98 -9.01 -26.68
C GLU A 392 -7.24 -7.73 -25.86
N LEU A 393 -8.49 -7.26 -25.83
CA LEU A 393 -8.91 -6.12 -25.02
C LEU A 393 -8.76 -6.39 -23.51
N ARG A 394 -9.18 -7.56 -23.02
CA ARG A 394 -9.01 -7.96 -21.62
C ARG A 394 -7.54 -8.01 -21.23
N ALA A 395 -6.70 -8.63 -22.07
CA ALA A 395 -5.26 -8.66 -21.84
C ALA A 395 -4.65 -7.24 -21.80
N ALA A 396 -5.07 -6.34 -22.71
CA ALA A 396 -4.63 -4.95 -22.71
C ALA A 396 -5.11 -4.18 -21.46
N ALA A 397 -6.29 -4.52 -20.93
CA ALA A 397 -6.82 -3.98 -19.68
C ALA A 397 -6.17 -4.57 -18.41
N GLY A 398 -5.30 -5.59 -18.54
CA GLY A 398 -4.71 -6.29 -17.40
C GLY A 398 -5.62 -7.36 -16.78
N LEU A 399 -6.67 -7.76 -17.48
CA LEU A 399 -7.56 -8.85 -17.08
C LEU A 399 -7.05 -10.19 -17.63
N PRO A 400 -7.23 -11.32 -16.92
CA PRO A 400 -6.90 -12.64 -17.44
C PRO A 400 -7.67 -12.92 -18.73
N ARG A 401 -7.02 -13.60 -19.69
CA ARG A 401 -7.70 -14.09 -20.90
C ARG A 401 -8.67 -15.18 -20.49
N ASN A 402 -9.87 -15.20 -21.09
CA ASN A 402 -10.72 -16.37 -21.01
C ASN A 402 -10.12 -17.42 -21.94
N ASP A 403 -9.18 -18.22 -21.46
CA ASP A 403 -8.79 -19.41 -22.21
C ASP A 403 -10.01 -20.35 -22.23
N PRO A 404 -10.52 -20.73 -23.43
CA PRO A 404 -11.62 -21.69 -23.52
C PRO A 404 -11.24 -23.08 -22.96
N CYS A 405 -9.98 -23.28 -22.57
CA CYS A 405 -9.47 -24.49 -21.94
C CYS A 405 -9.56 -24.50 -20.40
N ASP A 406 -9.80 -23.36 -19.74
CA ASP A 406 -9.85 -23.25 -18.27
C ASP A 406 -11.28 -23.14 -17.71
N GLY A 407 -12.19 -23.93 -18.28
CA GLY A 407 -13.50 -24.16 -17.66
C GLY A 407 -13.36 -25.03 -16.39
N PRO A 408 -14.17 -24.81 -15.35
CA PRO A 408 -14.17 -25.67 -14.16
C PRO A 408 -14.49 -27.11 -14.61
N ALA A 409 -13.62 -28.04 -14.24
CA ALA A 409 -13.79 -29.46 -14.53
C ALA A 409 -15.14 -29.96 -13.97
N THR A 410 -16.18 -29.94 -14.79
CA THR A 410 -17.44 -30.62 -14.50
C THR A 410 -17.13 -32.10 -14.45
N ARG A 411 -17.07 -32.66 -13.23
CA ARG A 411 -17.12 -34.10 -12.98
C ARG A 411 -18.40 -34.66 -13.61
N ARG A 412 -18.31 -35.12 -14.85
CA ARG A 412 -19.27 -36.07 -15.40
C ARG A 412 -19.00 -37.42 -14.75
N VAL A 413 -19.87 -37.78 -13.81
CA VAL A 413 -20.08 -39.17 -13.40
C VAL A 413 -20.62 -39.91 -14.63
N VAL A 414 -19.78 -40.70 -15.28
CA VAL A 414 -20.24 -41.68 -16.27
C VAL A 414 -20.26 -43.04 -15.59
N ALA A 415 -21.48 -43.56 -15.41
CA ALA A 415 -21.73 -44.90 -14.96
C ALA A 415 -21.31 -45.92 -16.04
N GLY A 416 -20.43 -46.84 -15.62
CA GLY A 416 -20.21 -48.22 -16.07
C GLY A 416 -20.52 -48.66 -17.50
N GLN A 417 -19.53 -49.29 -18.14
CA GLN A 417 -19.69 -50.66 -18.64
C GLN A 417 -18.32 -51.34 -18.79
N GLY A 418 -18.22 -52.54 -18.22
CA GLY A 418 -16.96 -53.25 -18.02
C GLY A 418 -16.44 -54.00 -19.24
N MET A 419 -15.15 -54.31 -19.20
CA MET A 419 -14.62 -55.50 -19.87
C MET A 419 -13.44 -56.07 -19.10
N ARG A 420 -13.58 -57.34 -18.74
CA ARG A 420 -12.59 -58.16 -18.04
C ARG A 420 -11.44 -58.55 -18.98
N ARG A 421 -10.21 -58.61 -18.45
CA ARG A 421 -9.17 -59.67 -18.61
C ARG A 421 -7.97 -59.25 -17.77
N ARG A 422 -7.78 -59.89 -16.60
CA ARG A 422 -6.82 -60.98 -16.28
C ARG A 422 -5.35 -60.53 -16.18
N CYS A 423 -4.90 -60.55 -14.92
CA CYS A 423 -3.61 -60.95 -14.36
C CYS A 423 -2.35 -60.81 -15.22
N ASP A 424 -1.35 -60.10 -14.71
CA ASP A 424 -0.25 -60.77 -14.00
C ASP A 424 0.48 -59.80 -13.05
N ALA A 425 1.07 -60.40 -12.02
CA ALA A 425 1.71 -59.79 -10.87
C ALA A 425 3.13 -59.26 -11.16
N ALA A 426 3.55 -58.21 -10.44
CA ALA A 426 4.90 -58.12 -9.88
C ALA A 426 4.97 -57.03 -8.81
N ALA A 427 5.79 -57.30 -7.80
CA ALA A 427 5.94 -56.62 -6.53
C ALA A 427 6.81 -55.36 -6.57
N ASP A 428 6.70 -54.60 -5.47
CA ASP A 428 7.73 -53.80 -4.78
C ASP A 428 8.62 -52.83 -5.58
N HIS A 429 8.48 -51.54 -5.29
CA HIS A 429 9.49 -50.79 -4.53
C HIS A 429 9.08 -49.34 -4.25
N ALA A 430 9.17 -48.97 -2.97
CA ALA A 430 9.15 -47.59 -2.50
C ALA A 430 10.36 -46.82 -3.04
N THR A 431 10.14 -45.59 -3.51
CA THR A 431 11.21 -44.63 -3.78
C THR A 431 10.97 -43.33 -3.01
N ALA A 432 11.90 -43.08 -2.10
CA ALA A 432 12.03 -41.88 -1.29
C ALA A 432 12.45 -40.69 -2.15
N SER A 433 11.88 -39.53 -1.87
CA SER A 433 12.22 -38.24 -2.48
C SER A 433 13.58 -37.74 -1.97
N HIS A 434 14.48 -37.49 -2.92
CA HIS A 434 15.75 -36.79 -2.69
C HIS A 434 15.50 -35.31 -2.36
N ARG A 435 15.89 -34.88 -1.16
CA ARG A 435 16.23 -33.48 -0.87
C ARG A 435 17.74 -33.30 -1.03
N PRO A 436 18.23 -32.26 -1.72
CA PRO A 436 19.66 -31.93 -1.73
C PRO A 436 20.09 -31.33 -0.37
N PRO A 437 21.35 -31.55 0.06
CA PRO A 437 21.83 -31.04 1.34
C PRO A 437 22.14 -29.54 1.29
N LEU A 438 21.80 -28.85 2.39
CA LEU A 438 22.16 -27.47 2.67
C LEU A 438 23.69 -27.35 2.81
N VAL A 439 24.27 -26.43 2.03
CA VAL A 439 25.69 -26.04 2.10
C VAL A 439 25.89 -25.17 3.34
N ALA A 440 26.80 -25.59 4.22
CA ALA A 440 27.20 -24.82 5.40
C ALA A 440 28.05 -23.58 5.00
N PRO A 441 27.92 -22.44 5.71
CA PRO A 441 28.74 -21.26 5.45
C PRO A 441 30.20 -21.45 5.94
N PRO A 442 31.17 -20.73 5.33
CA PRO A 442 32.58 -20.90 5.64
C PRO A 442 32.95 -20.34 7.02
N SER A 443 33.73 -21.12 7.76
CA SER A 443 34.38 -20.74 9.01
C SER A 443 35.52 -19.74 8.75
N TRP A 444 35.49 -18.61 9.44
CA TRP A 444 36.61 -17.67 9.51
C TRP A 444 37.58 -18.12 10.62
N PRO A 445 38.90 -18.10 10.39
CA PRO A 445 39.87 -18.49 11.40
C PRO A 445 40.00 -17.41 12.49
N LEU A 446 39.68 -17.81 13.72
CA LEU A 446 40.12 -17.13 14.93
C LEU A 446 41.61 -17.42 15.13
N THR A 447 42.46 -16.40 14.98
CA THR A 447 43.80 -16.42 15.56
C THR A 447 43.77 -15.62 16.85
N CYS A 448 43.69 -16.33 17.98
CA CYS A 448 44.32 -15.88 19.22
C CYS A 448 45.82 -16.03 19.04
N ASP A 449 46.59 -14.97 19.28
CA ASP A 449 47.82 -15.04 20.07
C ASP A 449 48.36 -13.65 20.43
N ASP A 450 48.52 -13.49 21.74
CA ASP A 450 49.57 -12.77 22.48
C ASP A 450 50.03 -11.37 22.07
N VAL A 451 49.64 -10.37 22.88
CA VAL A 451 50.62 -9.39 23.40
C VAL A 451 50.28 -9.06 24.86
N SER A 452 50.93 -9.77 25.78
CA SER A 452 51.17 -9.27 27.13
C SER A 452 52.66 -8.97 27.31
N ARG A 453 52.94 -7.89 28.04
CA ARG A 453 54.25 -7.43 28.59
C ARG A 453 55.21 -6.71 27.64
N ARG A 454 55.39 -5.42 27.91
CA ARG A 454 56.70 -4.89 28.38
C ARG A 454 56.50 -3.65 29.25
N LYS A 455 57.13 -3.71 30.42
CA LYS A 455 57.41 -2.60 31.33
C LYS A 455 58.54 -1.74 30.75
N SER A 456 58.40 -0.43 30.88
CA SER A 456 59.44 0.51 31.32
C SER A 456 58.74 1.77 31.82
#